data_AF-A0A7R9SCE4-F1
#
_entry.id   AF-A0A7R9SCE4-F1
#
_cell.length_a   1.000
_cell.length_b   1.000
_cell.length_c   1.000
_cell.angle_alpha   90.00
_cell.angle_beta   90.00
_cell.angle_gamma   90.00
#
_symmetry.space_group_name_H-M   'P 1'
#
loop_
_entity.id
_entity.type
_entity.pdbx_description
1 polymer ?
#
loop_
_entity_poly.entity_id
_entity_poly.type
_entity_poly.pdbx_seq_one_letter_code
_entity_poly.pdbx_strand_id
1 'polypeptide(L)'
;WAFAPYILQTNLTSALEALNLKSQWYLYLDNVLLVNADRSEISSDLEVLQSVLQLNDAKTVGPAHQLIFLGVLLNAENGEVRMTTQVQKALQTLQTHGDGDNWRTAGLINFYREVTTN
;
A
#
# COMPACT_ATOMS: atom_id res chain seq x y z
N TRP A 1 -3.78 5.87 -23.49
CA TRP A 1 -2.93 5.32 -22.41
C TRP A 1 -3.54 5.52 -21.00
N ALA A 2 -4.88 5.57 -20.87
CA ALA A 2 -5.56 5.97 -19.63
C ALA A 2 -5.98 4.80 -18.69
N PHE A 3 -5.82 3.54 -19.10
CA PHE A 3 -6.29 2.37 -18.33
C PHE A 3 -5.17 1.49 -17.74
N ALA A 4 -3.90 1.78 -18.04
CA ALA A 4 -2.78 0.93 -17.64
C ALA A 4 -2.68 0.70 -16.11
N PRO A 5 -2.89 1.70 -15.23
CA PRO A 5 -2.84 1.48 -13.79
C PRO A 5 -4.00 0.62 -13.28
N TYR A 6 -5.19 0.78 -13.87
CA TYR A 6 -6.37 -0.01 -13.51
C TYR A 6 -6.22 -1.47 -13.93
N ILE A 7 -5.79 -1.71 -15.17
CA ILE A 7 -5.53 -3.07 -15.68
C ILE A 7 -4.45 -3.76 -14.85
N LEU A 8 -3.38 -3.04 -14.48
CA LEU A 8 -2.34 -3.57 -13.60
C LEU A 8 -2.91 -3.95 -12.24
N GLN A 9 -3.69 -3.06 -11.61
CA GLN A 9 -4.30 -3.33 -10.31
C GLN A 9 -5.21 -4.55 -10.36
N THR A 10 -6.08 -4.68 -11.37
CA THR A 10 -6.96 -5.85 -11.54
C THR A 10 -6.16 -7.14 -11.67
N ASN A 11 -5.12 -7.16 -12.51
CA ASN A 11 -4.28 -8.34 -12.70
C ASN A 11 -3.54 -8.72 -11.41
N LEU A 12 -3.02 -7.73 -10.68
CA LEU A 12 -2.34 -7.94 -9.40
C LEU A 12 -3.31 -8.43 -8.32
N THR A 13 -4.53 -7.89 -8.26
CA THR A 13 -5.58 -8.40 -7.34
C THR A 13 -5.83 -9.87 -7.60
N SER A 14 -6.10 -10.27 -8.85
CA SER A 14 -6.35 -11.69 -9.16
C SER A 14 -5.14 -12.58 -8.88
N ALA A 15 -3.91 -12.07 -9.08
CA ALA A 15 -2.71 -12.81 -8.70
C ALA A 15 -2.62 -13.00 -7.18
N LEU A 16 -2.83 -11.94 -6.40
CA LEU A 16 -2.79 -11.98 -4.93
C LEU A 16 -3.90 -12.87 -4.35
N GLU A 17 -5.11 -12.84 -4.91
CA GLU A 17 -6.22 -13.71 -4.49
C GLU A 17 -5.94 -15.20 -4.78
N ALA A 18 -5.19 -15.50 -5.83
CA ALA A 18 -4.77 -16.86 -6.14
C ALA A 18 -3.64 -17.35 -5.22
N LEU A 19 -2.94 -16.44 -4.53
CA LEU A 19 -1.91 -16.78 -3.55
C LEU A 19 -2.55 -17.03 -2.19
N ASN A 20 -2.27 -18.19 -1.61
CA ASN A 20 -2.74 -18.55 -0.27
C ASN A 20 -1.88 -17.90 0.83
N LEU A 21 -1.77 -16.56 0.79
CA LEU A 21 -0.99 -15.77 1.73
C LEU A 21 -1.59 -15.89 3.14
N LYS A 22 -0.74 -15.94 4.15
CA LYS A 22 -1.17 -15.97 5.57
C LYS A 22 -1.45 -14.57 6.11
N SER A 23 -0.70 -13.60 5.61
CA SER A 23 -0.82 -12.19 5.93
C SER A 23 -2.04 -11.58 5.26
N GLN A 24 -2.69 -10.66 5.96
CA GLN A 24 -3.62 -9.75 5.31
C GLN A 24 -2.84 -8.85 4.36
N TRP A 25 -3.38 -8.62 3.17
CA TRP A 25 -2.72 -7.80 2.16
C TRP A 25 -3.61 -6.64 1.71
N TYR A 26 -2.96 -5.54 1.37
CA TYR A 26 -3.60 -4.38 0.78
C TYR A 26 -2.85 -3.99 -0.49
N LEU A 27 -3.59 -3.77 -1.58
CA LEU A 27 -3.06 -3.39 -2.87
C LEU A 27 -3.53 -1.98 -3.24
N TYR A 28 -2.59 -1.14 -3.64
CA TYR A 28 -2.91 0.14 -4.26
C TYR A 28 -2.01 0.35 -5.48
N LEU A 29 -2.62 0.33 -6.67
CA LEU A 29 -1.93 0.38 -7.96
C LEU A 29 -0.86 -0.72 -8.07
N ASP A 30 0.40 -0.37 -7.89
CA ASP A 30 1.59 -1.22 -7.97
C ASP A 30 2.25 -1.49 -6.62
N ASN A 31 1.69 -1.00 -5.51
CA ASN A 31 2.23 -1.17 -4.17
C ASN A 31 1.40 -2.19 -3.37
N VAL A 32 2.08 -3.16 -2.75
CA VAL A 32 1.47 -4.18 -1.88
C VAL A 32 1.96 -3.98 -0.44
N LEU A 33 1.05 -3.97 0.51
CA LEU A 33 1.32 -3.97 1.94
C LEU A 33 0.90 -5.33 2.51
N LEU A 34 1.80 -6.00 3.24
CA LEU A 34 1.49 -7.18 4.04
C LEU A 34 1.40 -6.80 5.51
N VAL A 35 0.37 -7.31 6.19
CA VAL A 35 0.11 -7.09 7.61
C VAL A 35 -0.14 -8.44 8.28
N ASN A 36 0.68 -8.76 9.28
CA ASN A 36 0.48 -9.90 10.16
C ASN A 36 1.10 -9.61 11.55
N ALA A 37 0.55 -10.22 12.60
CA ALA A 37 1.17 -10.22 13.92
C ALA A 37 2.43 -11.11 13.95
N ASP A 38 2.48 -12.16 13.12
CA ASP A 38 3.63 -13.05 13.02
C ASP A 38 4.60 -12.58 11.92
N ARG A 39 5.78 -12.14 12.34
CA ARG A 39 6.86 -11.69 11.45
C ARG A 39 7.36 -12.79 10.51
N SER A 40 7.31 -14.05 10.95
CA SER A 40 7.75 -15.20 10.15
C SER A 40 6.80 -15.47 8.99
N GLU A 41 5.49 -15.28 9.20
CA GLU A 41 4.48 -15.37 8.14
C GLU A 41 4.65 -14.25 7.10
N ILE A 42 4.92 -13.01 7.53
CA ILE A 42 5.24 -11.90 6.59
C ILE A 42 6.46 -12.25 5.74
N SER A 43 7.50 -12.81 6.35
CA SER A 43 8.73 -13.16 5.64
C SER A 43 8.48 -14.26 4.61
N SER A 44 7.74 -15.30 4.99
CA SER A 44 7.35 -16.39 4.09
C SER A 44 6.48 -15.89 2.93
N ASP A 45 5.47 -15.06 3.21
CA ASP A 45 4.60 -14.50 2.18
C ASP A 45 5.37 -13.55 1.24
N LEU A 46 6.34 -12.81 1.76
CA LEU A 46 7.19 -11.95 0.96
C LEU A 46 8.04 -12.76 -0.03
N GLU A 47 8.61 -13.88 0.40
CA GLU A 47 9.34 -14.80 -0.49
C GLU A 47 8.43 -15.37 -1.59
N VAL A 48 7.20 -15.75 -1.24
CA VAL A 48 6.19 -16.18 -2.23
C VAL A 48 5.93 -15.06 -3.23
N LEU A 49 5.70 -13.83 -2.78
CA LEU A 49 5.47 -12.70 -3.66
C LEU A 49 6.67 -12.39 -4.56
N GLN A 50 7.90 -12.44 -4.04
CA GLN A 50 9.11 -12.24 -4.85
C GLN A 50 9.31 -13.34 -5.91
N SER A 51 8.87 -14.56 -5.63
CA SER A 51 8.97 -15.68 -6.58
C SER A 51 7.93 -15.62 -7.71
N VAL A 52 6.76 -15.05 -7.44
CA VAL A 52 5.62 -15.02 -8.38
C VAL A 52 5.56 -13.69 -9.12
N LEU A 53 5.72 -12.60 -8.39
CA LEU A 53 5.77 -11.25 -8.92
C LEU A 53 7.24 -10.87 -8.99
N GLN A 54 7.72 -10.47 -10.16
CA GLN A 54 9.10 -9.97 -10.33
C GLN A 54 9.25 -8.62 -9.61
N LEU A 55 9.24 -8.64 -8.28
CA LEU A 55 9.32 -7.47 -7.44
C LEU A 55 10.67 -6.81 -7.61
N ASN A 56 10.68 -5.48 -7.47
CA ASN A 56 11.93 -4.74 -7.46
C ASN A 56 12.55 -4.80 -6.06
N ASP A 57 13.55 -5.66 -5.86
CA ASP A 57 14.20 -5.85 -4.57
C ASP A 57 14.72 -4.55 -3.93
N ALA A 58 15.12 -3.55 -4.73
CA ALA A 58 15.57 -2.26 -4.22
C ALA A 58 14.45 -1.42 -3.60
N LYS A 59 13.18 -1.77 -3.87
CA LYS A 59 11.98 -1.11 -3.31
C LYS A 59 11.24 -1.99 -2.31
N THR A 60 11.67 -3.23 -2.12
CA THR A 60 11.08 -4.15 -1.15
C THR A 60 11.53 -3.76 0.25
N VAL A 61 10.55 -3.50 1.12
CA VAL A 61 10.78 -3.23 2.54
C VAL A 61 10.46 -4.50 3.31
N GLY A 62 11.44 -5.03 4.05
CA GLY A 62 11.26 -6.22 4.88
C GLY A 62 10.34 -5.97 6.09
N PRO A 63 10.06 -7.02 6.88
CA PRO A 63 9.16 -6.91 8.02
C PRO A 63 9.69 -5.92 9.06
N ALA A 64 8.88 -4.91 9.38
CA ALA A 64 9.19 -3.83 10.29
C ALA A 64 7.95 -3.41 11.11
N HIS A 65 8.15 -2.99 12.36
CA HIS A 65 7.08 -2.44 13.19
C HIS A 65 6.61 -1.05 12.72
N GLN A 66 7.47 -0.34 11.99
CA GLN A 66 7.17 0.97 11.43
C GLN A 66 7.61 1.03 9.97
N LEU A 67 6.73 1.50 9.09
CA LEU A 67 7.05 1.70 7.69
C LEU A 67 6.26 2.86 7.09
N ILE A 68 6.71 3.35 5.94
CA ILE A 68 5.96 4.32 5.15
C ILE A 68 5.32 3.58 3.98
N PHE A 69 3.99 3.57 3.94
CA PHE A 69 3.23 3.06 2.82
C PHE A 69 2.49 4.23 2.17
N LEU A 70 2.65 4.45 0.87
CA LEU A 70 2.08 5.56 0.08
C LEU A 70 2.15 6.96 0.75
N GLY A 71 3.23 7.21 1.51
CA GLY A 71 3.48 8.47 2.19
C GLY A 71 2.74 8.67 3.52
N VAL A 72 2.21 7.60 4.11
CA VAL A 72 1.71 7.53 5.48
C VAL A 72 2.63 6.63 6.30
N LEU A 73 3.02 7.11 7.48
CA LEU A 73 3.67 6.31 8.51
C LEU A 73 2.63 5.39 9.13
N LEU A 74 2.91 4.08 9.08
CA LEU A 74 2.18 3.04 9.78
C LEU A 74 3.05 2.53 10.92
N ASN A 75 2.51 2.48 12.13
CA ASN A 75 3.19 1.96 13.31
C ASN A 75 2.37 0.86 13.97
N ALA A 76 2.84 -0.38 13.83
CA ALA A 76 2.18 -1.56 14.37
C ALA A 76 2.32 -1.70 15.90
N GLU A 77 3.30 -1.04 16.54
CA GLU A 77 3.48 -1.14 18.00
C GLU A 77 2.38 -0.41 18.79
N ASN A 78 1.90 0.71 18.26
CA ASN A 78 0.94 1.58 18.93
C ASN A 78 -0.33 1.88 18.09
N GLY A 79 -0.44 1.29 16.89
CA GLY A 79 -1.56 1.52 15.96
C GLY A 79 -1.56 2.92 15.33
N GLU A 80 -0.48 3.69 15.44
CA GLU A 80 -0.42 5.04 14.88
C GLU A 80 -0.42 5.00 13.34
N VAL A 81 -1.36 5.74 12.75
CA VAL A 81 -1.42 5.99 11.31
C VAL A 81 -1.33 7.50 11.09
N ARG A 82 -0.20 7.96 10.55
CA ARG A 82 0.10 9.40 10.42
C ARG A 82 0.62 9.76 9.03
N MET A 83 -0.02 10.71 8.37
CA MET A 83 0.48 11.25 7.09
C MET A 83 1.87 11.89 7.27
N THR A 84 2.78 11.61 6.34
CA THR A 84 4.09 12.28 6.31
C THR A 84 3.91 13.77 6.00
N THR A 85 4.85 14.60 6.46
CA THR A 85 4.85 16.05 6.21
C THR A 85 4.82 16.37 4.70
N GLN A 86 5.42 15.52 3.85
CA GLN A 86 5.37 15.70 2.40
C GLN A 86 3.96 15.50 1.83
N VAL A 87 3.25 14.44 2.26
CA VAL A 87 1.86 14.20 1.83
C VAL A 87 0.92 15.28 2.37
N GLN A 88 1.09 15.70 3.62
CA GLN A 88 0.30 16.80 4.19
C GLN A 88 0.46 18.09 3.40
N LYS A 89 1.69 18.44 3.02
CA LYS A 89 1.96 19.62 2.18
C LYS A 89 1.37 19.47 0.79
N ALA A 90 1.52 18.32 0.15
CA ALA A 90 0.94 18.06 -1.17
C ALA A 90 -0.59 18.16 -1.15
N LEU A 91 -1.25 17.62 -0.13
CA LEU A 91 -2.70 17.73 0.05
C LEU A 91 -3.14 19.18 0.29
N GLN A 92 -2.42 19.95 1.11
CA GLN A 92 -2.69 21.38 1.30
C GLN A 92 -2.56 22.16 -0.02
N THR A 93 -1.50 21.89 -0.79
CA THR A 93 -1.28 22.51 -2.10
C THR A 93 -2.39 22.17 -3.09
N LEU A 94 -2.85 20.92 -3.14
CA LEU A 94 -3.96 20.49 -3.99
C LEU A 94 -5.29 21.13 -3.59
N GLN A 95 -5.56 21.25 -2.28
CA GLN A 95 -6.74 21.95 -1.76
C GLN A 95 -6.71 23.44 -2.11
N THR A 96 -5.55 24.09 -2.09
CA THR A 96 -5.41 25.50 -2.43
C THR A 96 -5.46 25.80 -3.93
N HIS A 97 -5.14 24.82 -4.79
CA HIS A 97 -5.09 25.02 -6.24
C HIS A 97 -6.30 24.46 -7.00
N GLY A 98 -7.28 23.84 -6.31
CA GLY A 98 -8.53 23.40 -6.93
C GLY A 98 -8.41 22.16 -7.83
N ASP A 99 -7.26 21.49 -7.85
CA ASP A 99 -7.00 20.25 -8.60
C ASP A 99 -7.64 19.01 -7.93
N GLY A 100 -8.82 19.19 -7.32
CA GLY A 100 -9.60 18.16 -6.62
C GLY A 100 -10.06 16.99 -7.50
N ASP A 101 -9.85 17.06 -8.81
CA ASP A 101 -10.18 16.02 -9.79
C ASP A 101 -9.10 14.95 -9.96
N ASN A 102 -8.03 14.97 -9.16
CA ASN A 102 -7.04 13.92 -9.22
C ASN A 102 -7.59 12.65 -8.53
N TRP A 103 -8.20 11.76 -9.31
CA TRP A 103 -8.76 10.46 -8.89
C TRP A 103 -7.78 9.64 -8.03
N ARG A 104 -6.47 9.84 -8.21
CA ARG A 104 -5.41 9.24 -7.38
C ARG A 104 -5.46 9.73 -5.94
N THR A 105 -5.65 11.03 -5.71
CA THR A 105 -5.75 11.61 -4.37
C THR A 105 -7.00 11.12 -3.64
N ALA A 106 -8.15 11.09 -4.32
CA ALA A 106 -9.39 10.56 -3.76
C ALA A 106 -9.27 9.05 -3.45
N GLY A 107 -8.68 8.27 -4.35
CA GLY A 107 -8.43 6.85 -4.14
C GLY A 107 -7.47 6.57 -2.97
N LEU A 108 -6.42 7.38 -2.82
CA LEU A 108 -5.47 7.25 -1.71
C LEU A 108 -6.13 7.54 -0.35
N ILE A 109 -6.95 8.58 -0.28
CA ILE A 109 -7.71 8.93 0.94
C ILE A 109 -8.70 7.82 1.30
N ASN A 110 -9.42 7.28 0.32
CA ASN A 110 -10.36 6.17 0.56
C ASN A 110 -9.64 4.90 1.01
N PHE A 111 -8.50 4.56 0.40
CA PHE A 111 -7.68 3.41 0.79
C PHE A 111 -7.31 3.46 2.28
N TYR A 112 -6.80 4.58 2.79
CA TYR A 112 -6.44 4.66 4.21
C TYR A 112 -7.64 4.61 5.15
N ARG A 113 -8.80 5.10 4.70
CA ARG A 113 -10.03 4.94 5.48
C ARG A 113 -10.32 3.46 5.70
N GLU A 114 -10.24 2.65 4.65
CA GLU A 114 -10.48 1.20 4.72
C GLU A 114 -9.45 0.44 5.57
N VAL A 115 -8.17 0.82 5.49
CA VAL A 115 -7.07 0.19 6.27
C VAL A 115 -7.18 0.49 7.77
N THR A 116 -7.70 1.67 8.15
CA THR A 116 -7.75 2.10 9.56
C THR A 116 -9.02 1.67 10.31
N THR A 117 -10.09 1.31 9.60
CA THR A 117 -11.39 0.98 10.19
C THR A 117 -11.66 -0.52 10.39
N ASN A 118 -10.81 -1.40 9.87
CA ASN A 118 -10.89 -2.86 10.02
C ASN A 118 -9.68 -3.40 10.76
#